data_AF-A0A011AGM8-F1
#
_entry.id   AF-A0A011AGM8-F1
#
_cell.length_a   1.000
_cell.length_b   1.000
_cell.length_c   1.000
_cell.angle_alpha   90.00
_cell.angle_beta   90.00
_cell.angle_gamma   90.00
#
_symmetry.space_group_name_H-M   'P 1'
#
loop_
_entity.id
_entity.type
_entity.pdbx_description
1 polymer ?
#
loop_
_entity_poly.entity_id
_entity_poly.type
_entity_poly.pdbx_seq_one_letter_code
_entity_poly.pdbx_strand_id
1 'polypeptide(L)'
;MTDVGRQELDRAVHQGSLSTEAGPLVARIVEVLPVVPERTALLEFLGHVAARASSFQADPLTVDYVRRDDPELPFYEVVWEPDHAPDHVVVSRLGSACAARAGVVLPALVPWLDAADPHERRAALYATASWAALAGGGVPDQALHHLWTGARDHGAEARVHCVLGLAGAGADTAELLTDPSRVVRACAALSPAVATDPRTLPVLTAALADPADCDSWIDGHPAPPHAGDEMSALLVEAATRCTDDFAELLPIALSVGRASPACSPDRTWGRLLHAAFPQPPAEPLRGPQRAYLQVLAANDYFWQISDVERDAVLGEVGLPTDREALRRY
;
A
#
# COMPACT_ATOMS: atom_id res chain seq x y z
N MET A 1 -5.26 34.56 6.09
CA MET A 1 -5.95 33.28 6.32
C MET A 1 -7.04 33.53 7.35
N THR A 2 -8.31 33.27 7.03
CA THR A 2 -9.40 33.43 8.00
C THR A 2 -9.25 32.39 9.11
N ASP A 3 -9.65 32.75 10.34
CA ASP A 3 -9.56 31.90 11.53
C ASP A 3 -10.25 30.52 11.32
N VAL A 4 -11.32 30.52 10.52
CA VAL A 4 -12.06 29.33 10.07
C VAL A 4 -11.19 28.39 9.21
N GLY A 5 -10.35 28.92 8.32
CA GLY A 5 -9.48 28.12 7.48
C GLY A 5 -8.36 27.41 8.24
N ARG A 6 -7.91 27.98 9.36
CA ARG A 6 -6.92 27.34 10.25
C ARG A 6 -7.57 26.24 11.08
N GLN A 7 -8.79 26.46 11.60
CA GLN A 7 -9.53 25.46 12.35
C GLN A 7 -9.97 24.26 11.51
N GLU A 8 -10.36 24.45 10.25
CA GLU A 8 -10.66 23.34 9.33
C GLU A 8 -9.42 22.53 8.97
N LEU A 9 -8.29 23.21 8.74
CA LEU A 9 -7.00 22.56 8.51
C LEU A 9 -6.55 21.75 9.74
N ASP A 10 -6.64 22.33 10.94
CA ASP A 10 -6.29 21.63 12.19
C ASP A 10 -7.23 20.43 12.44
N ARG A 11 -8.53 20.58 12.16
CA ARG A 11 -9.51 19.49 12.30
C ARG A 11 -9.26 18.36 11.31
N ALA A 12 -8.99 18.67 10.04
CA ALA A 12 -8.71 17.68 9.01
C ALA A 12 -7.37 16.95 9.25
N VAL A 13 -6.33 17.68 9.69
CA VAL A 13 -5.03 17.10 10.08
C VAL A 13 -5.19 16.18 11.30
N HIS A 14 -6.04 16.54 12.28
CA HIS A 14 -6.25 15.72 13.48
C HIS A 14 -7.19 14.53 13.27
N GLN A 15 -8.11 14.58 12.32
CA GLN A 15 -9.14 13.54 12.15
C GLN A 15 -8.71 12.39 11.22
N GLY A 16 -7.69 12.57 10.36
CA GLY A 16 -7.12 11.48 9.55
C GLY A 16 -8.12 10.74 8.63
N SER A 17 -9.34 11.27 8.51
CA SER A 17 -10.41 10.73 7.69
C SER A 17 -10.32 11.39 6.32
N LEU A 18 -10.17 10.59 5.27
CA LEU A 18 -10.42 11.07 3.91
C LEU A 18 -11.92 11.28 3.78
N SER A 19 -12.41 12.42 4.25
CA SER A 19 -13.75 12.88 3.96
C SER A 19 -13.81 13.42 2.53
N THR A 20 -15.01 13.66 2.04
CA THR A 20 -15.31 14.35 0.78
C THR A 20 -14.60 15.70 0.61
N GLU A 21 -14.10 16.28 1.71
CA GLU A 21 -13.36 17.55 1.72
C GLU A 21 -11.85 17.40 1.40
N ALA A 22 -11.33 16.18 1.25
CA ALA A 22 -9.91 15.94 1.01
C ALA A 22 -9.40 16.62 -0.28
N GLY A 23 -10.19 16.61 -1.37
CA GLY A 23 -9.83 17.25 -2.64
C GLY A 23 -9.65 18.78 -2.54
N PRO A 24 -10.68 19.53 -2.08
CA PRO A 24 -10.60 20.98 -1.89
C PRO A 24 -9.51 21.37 -0.89
N LEU A 25 -9.34 20.58 0.17
CA LEU A 25 -8.30 20.78 1.16
C LEU A 25 -6.90 20.64 0.57
N VAL A 26 -6.64 19.61 -0.25
CA VAL A 26 -5.37 19.43 -0.96
C VAL A 26 -5.05 20.64 -1.84
N ALA A 27 -6.02 21.12 -2.61
CA ALA A 27 -5.82 22.30 -3.47
C ALA A 27 -5.47 23.54 -2.63
N ARG A 28 -6.20 23.78 -1.53
CA ARG A 28 -5.96 24.89 -0.62
C ARG A 28 -4.60 24.79 0.07
N ILE A 29 -4.18 23.58 0.45
CA ILE A 29 -2.85 23.32 1.04
C ILE A 29 -1.76 23.67 0.05
N VAL A 30 -1.87 23.22 -1.21
CA VAL A 30 -0.93 23.54 -2.27
C VAL A 30 -0.76 25.06 -2.46
N GLU A 31 -1.85 25.82 -2.39
CA GLU A 31 -1.81 27.28 -2.51
C GLU A 31 -1.10 27.98 -1.35
N VAL A 32 -1.28 27.50 -0.11
CA VAL A 32 -0.72 28.14 1.09
C VAL A 32 0.66 27.64 1.47
N LEU A 33 1.08 26.48 0.93
CA LEU A 33 2.36 25.84 1.23
C LEU A 33 3.57 26.79 1.15
N PRO A 34 3.68 27.73 0.18
CA PRO A 34 4.80 28.66 0.11
C PRO A 34 4.87 29.70 1.23
N VAL A 35 3.76 30.01 1.89
CA VAL A 35 3.63 31.19 2.76
C VAL A 35 3.39 30.87 4.24
N VAL A 36 3.11 29.61 4.56
CA VAL A 36 2.91 29.15 5.94
C VAL A 36 4.23 28.74 6.60
N PRO A 37 4.40 28.93 7.91
CA PRO A 37 5.58 28.47 8.64
C PRO A 37 5.53 26.97 8.97
N GLU A 38 4.36 26.36 9.10
CA GLU A 38 4.19 24.94 9.45
C GLU A 38 4.29 23.99 8.23
N ARG A 39 5.24 24.24 7.32
CA ARG A 39 5.34 23.52 6.02
C ARG A 39 5.57 22.03 6.14
N THR A 40 6.42 21.60 7.07
CA THR A 40 6.69 20.17 7.29
C THR A 40 5.41 19.39 7.55
N ALA A 41 4.53 19.90 8.42
CA ALA A 41 3.26 19.24 8.74
C ALA A 41 2.32 19.18 7.54
N LEU A 42 2.29 20.22 6.70
CA LEU A 42 1.49 20.23 5.47
C LEU A 42 2.02 19.25 4.42
N LEU A 43 3.34 19.17 4.25
CA LEU A 43 3.98 18.21 3.36
C LEU A 43 3.70 16.77 3.82
N GLU A 44 3.85 16.51 5.12
CA GLU A 44 3.50 15.22 5.71
C GLU A 44 2.01 14.92 5.50
N PHE A 45 1.11 15.87 5.74
CA PHE A 45 -0.32 15.70 5.51
C PHE A 45 -0.63 15.35 4.05
N LEU A 46 -0.03 16.05 3.08
CA LEU A 46 -0.19 15.74 1.66
C LEU A 46 0.25 14.30 1.36
N GLY A 47 1.36 13.84 1.93
CA GLY A 47 1.78 12.45 1.80
C GLY A 47 0.79 11.46 2.43
N HIS A 48 0.23 11.76 3.60
CA HIS A 48 -0.73 10.89 4.28
C HIS A 48 -2.03 10.77 3.49
N VAL A 49 -2.52 11.88 2.94
CA VAL A 49 -3.68 11.90 2.05
C VAL A 49 -3.46 10.96 0.87
N ALA A 50 -2.31 11.06 0.18
CA ALA A 50 -2.03 10.21 -0.97
C ALA A 50 -1.90 8.73 -0.60
N ALA A 51 -1.15 8.40 0.45
CA ALA A 51 -0.99 7.03 0.91
C ALA A 51 -2.34 6.40 1.31
N ARG A 52 -3.17 7.16 2.03
CA ARG A 52 -4.51 6.69 2.42
C ARG A 52 -5.43 6.56 1.20
N ALA A 53 -5.35 7.49 0.25
CA ALA A 53 -6.10 7.45 -0.99
C ALA A 53 -5.76 6.20 -1.81
N SER A 54 -4.48 5.79 -1.85
CA SER A 54 -4.05 4.55 -2.49
C SER A 54 -4.68 3.32 -1.83
N SER A 55 -4.76 3.29 -0.49
CA SER A 55 -5.42 2.17 0.23
C SER A 55 -6.91 2.05 -0.14
N PHE A 56 -7.63 3.18 -0.31
CA PHE A 56 -9.03 3.17 -0.73
C PHE A 56 -9.23 2.93 -2.23
N GLN A 57 -8.20 3.14 -3.06
CA GLN A 57 -8.27 2.78 -4.48
C GLN A 57 -8.21 1.25 -4.68
N ALA A 58 -7.55 0.54 -3.77
CA ALA A 58 -7.44 -0.92 -3.82
C ALA A 58 -8.71 -1.64 -3.36
N ASP A 59 -9.57 -0.99 -2.57
CA ASP A 59 -10.84 -1.54 -2.09
C ASP A 59 -12.06 -0.94 -2.81
N PRO A 60 -12.66 -1.67 -3.79
CA PRO A 60 -13.83 -1.19 -4.52
C PRO A 60 -15.10 -1.12 -3.66
N LEU A 61 -15.10 -1.71 -2.45
CA LEU A 61 -16.22 -1.70 -1.51
C LEU A 61 -16.16 -0.53 -0.53
N THR A 62 -15.07 0.24 -0.51
CA THR A 62 -15.04 1.50 0.24
C THR A 62 -15.94 2.51 -0.46
N VAL A 63 -16.99 2.92 0.24
CA VAL A 63 -17.98 3.89 -0.23
C VAL A 63 -18.14 5.03 0.79
N ASP A 64 -18.44 6.23 0.32
CA ASP A 64 -18.72 7.39 1.17
C ASP A 64 -19.98 8.13 0.72
N TYR A 65 -20.61 8.86 1.64
CA TYR A 65 -21.79 9.67 1.36
C TYR A 65 -21.40 11.12 1.10
N VAL A 66 -21.65 11.61 -0.11
CA VAL A 66 -21.31 12.98 -0.54
C VAL A 66 -22.58 13.75 -0.78
N ARG A 67 -22.59 15.04 -0.47
CA ARG A 67 -23.73 15.89 -0.83
C ARG A 67 -23.84 16.01 -2.35
N ARG A 68 -25.07 16.06 -2.85
CA ARG A 68 -25.35 16.17 -4.29
C ARG A 68 -24.87 17.49 -4.90
N ASP A 69 -24.72 18.54 -4.09
CA ASP A 69 -24.20 19.85 -4.48
C ASP A 69 -22.68 20.00 -4.28
N ASP A 70 -21.97 18.92 -3.95
CA ASP A 70 -20.54 18.95 -3.74
C ASP A 70 -19.80 19.25 -5.07
N PRO A 71 -18.93 20.28 -5.11
CA PRO A 71 -18.20 20.64 -6.32
C PRO A 71 -17.21 19.55 -6.78
N GLU A 72 -16.89 18.58 -5.92
CA GLU A 72 -15.98 17.47 -6.23
C GLU A 72 -16.68 16.26 -6.85
N LEU A 73 -18.02 16.26 -6.90
CA LEU A 73 -18.81 15.18 -7.50
C LEU A 73 -18.27 14.70 -8.87
N PRO A 74 -17.83 15.59 -9.79
CA PRO A 74 -17.31 15.18 -11.11
C PRO A 74 -15.99 14.40 -11.08
N PHE A 75 -15.26 14.39 -9.96
CA PHE A 75 -13.99 13.68 -9.82
C PHE A 75 -14.15 12.24 -9.31
N TYR A 76 -15.34 11.86 -8.84
CA TYR A 76 -15.62 10.48 -8.44
C TYR A 76 -16.05 9.64 -9.64
N GLU A 77 -15.48 8.44 -9.76
CA GLU A 77 -15.69 7.58 -10.92
C GLU A 77 -17.03 6.83 -10.85
N VAL A 78 -17.48 6.51 -9.63
CA VAL A 78 -18.70 5.75 -9.39
C VAL A 78 -19.58 6.53 -8.42
N VAL A 79 -20.80 6.79 -8.86
CA VAL A 79 -21.82 7.54 -8.10
C VAL A 79 -23.11 6.74 -8.14
N TRP A 80 -23.65 6.41 -6.96
CA TRP A 80 -24.93 5.74 -6.80
C TRP A 80 -25.91 6.65 -6.07
N GLU A 81 -27.20 6.53 -6.40
CA GLU A 81 -28.27 7.27 -5.72
C GLU A 81 -28.88 6.42 -4.61
N PRO A 82 -28.69 6.77 -3.32
CA PRO A 82 -29.32 6.05 -2.23
C PRO A 82 -30.80 6.43 -2.10
N ASP A 83 -31.68 5.43 -2.06
CA ASP A 83 -33.14 5.63 -1.89
C ASP A 83 -33.51 6.36 -0.58
N HIS A 84 -32.61 6.39 0.40
CA HIS A 84 -32.87 6.88 1.76
C HIS A 84 -32.25 8.25 2.07
N ALA A 85 -31.52 8.87 1.13
CA ALA A 85 -30.84 10.14 1.36
C ALA A 85 -30.88 11.04 0.10
N PRO A 86 -31.97 11.77 -0.15
CA PRO A 86 -32.20 12.49 -1.41
C PRO A 86 -31.22 13.65 -1.68
N ASP A 87 -30.57 14.15 -0.63
CA ASP A 87 -29.56 15.22 -0.71
C ASP A 87 -28.12 14.69 -0.83
N HIS A 88 -27.94 13.36 -0.81
CA HIS A 88 -26.63 12.72 -0.86
C HIS A 88 -26.57 11.70 -2.00
N VAL A 89 -25.35 11.44 -2.45
CA VAL A 89 -25.00 10.32 -3.32
C VAL A 89 -24.01 9.44 -2.57
N VAL A 90 -23.96 8.16 -2.93
CA VAL A 90 -22.88 7.28 -2.48
C VAL A 90 -21.82 7.30 -3.56
N VAL A 91 -20.60 7.67 -3.22
CA VAL A 91 -19.45 7.61 -4.13
C VAL A 91 -18.53 6.47 -3.73
N SER A 92 -17.83 5.90 -4.70
CA SER A 92 -16.68 5.01 -4.42
C SER A 92 -15.44 5.46 -5.19
N ARG A 93 -14.31 4.81 -4.90
CA ARG A 93 -12.99 5.15 -5.46
C ARG A 93 -12.54 6.58 -5.11
N LEU A 94 -12.61 6.91 -3.81
CA LEU A 94 -12.04 8.15 -3.25
C LEU A 94 -10.58 8.38 -3.70
N GLY A 95 -9.84 7.28 -3.90
CA GLY A 95 -8.49 7.30 -4.46
C GLY A 95 -8.39 7.94 -5.85
N SER A 96 -9.35 7.69 -6.74
CA SER A 96 -9.36 8.24 -8.11
C SER A 96 -9.52 9.77 -8.13
N ALA A 97 -10.37 10.32 -7.24
CA ALA A 97 -10.56 11.77 -7.12
C ALA A 97 -9.28 12.46 -6.62
N CYS A 98 -8.60 11.85 -5.66
CA CYS A 98 -7.29 12.31 -5.22
C CYS A 98 -6.26 12.16 -6.36
N ALA A 99 -6.16 11.01 -7.01
CA ALA A 99 -5.22 10.77 -8.12
C ALA A 99 -5.33 11.83 -9.23
N ALA A 100 -6.55 12.28 -9.56
CA ALA A 100 -6.78 13.35 -10.54
C ALA A 100 -6.10 14.70 -10.17
N ARG A 101 -5.80 14.93 -8.89
CA ARG A 101 -5.10 16.13 -8.39
C ARG A 101 -3.58 16.05 -8.50
N ALA A 102 -3.01 14.89 -8.83
CA ALA A 102 -1.57 14.70 -8.90
C ALA A 102 -0.89 15.70 -9.86
N GLY A 103 -1.56 16.08 -10.96
CA GLY A 103 -1.05 17.07 -11.91
C GLY A 103 -0.86 18.48 -11.33
N VAL A 104 -1.52 18.82 -10.21
CA VAL A 104 -1.34 20.08 -9.49
C VAL A 104 -0.42 19.90 -8.29
N VAL A 105 -0.55 18.79 -7.57
CA VAL A 105 0.21 18.53 -6.34
C VAL A 105 1.68 18.26 -6.64
N LEU A 106 1.99 17.38 -7.61
CA LEU A 106 3.37 17.00 -7.90
C LEU A 106 4.26 18.21 -8.27
N PRO A 107 3.85 19.14 -9.16
CA PRO A 107 4.63 20.35 -9.43
C PRO A 107 4.82 21.25 -8.20
N ALA A 108 3.81 21.33 -7.31
CA ALA A 108 3.88 22.16 -6.11
C ALA A 108 4.86 21.63 -5.05
N LEU A 109 5.14 20.32 -5.08
CA LEU A 109 6.11 19.68 -4.18
C LEU A 109 7.57 19.89 -4.64
N VAL A 110 7.80 20.13 -5.94
CA VAL A 110 9.14 20.23 -6.54
C VAL A 110 10.08 21.21 -5.81
N PRO A 111 9.68 22.44 -5.46
CA PRO A 111 10.57 23.39 -4.79
C PRO A 111 11.08 22.92 -3.42
N TRP A 112 10.37 21.99 -2.78
CA TRP A 112 10.66 21.50 -1.43
C TRP A 112 11.58 20.28 -1.42
N LEU A 113 11.82 19.67 -2.58
CA LEU A 113 12.77 18.57 -2.73
C LEU A 113 14.22 19.00 -2.44
N ASP A 114 14.51 20.28 -2.63
CA ASP A 114 15.79 20.93 -2.32
C ASP A 114 15.74 21.82 -1.06
N ALA A 115 14.73 21.63 -0.20
CA ALA A 115 14.61 22.42 1.02
C ALA A 115 15.89 22.30 1.88
N ALA A 116 16.34 23.45 2.40
CA ALA A 116 17.51 23.50 3.27
C ALA A 116 17.27 22.78 4.60
N ASP A 117 16.02 22.77 5.08
CA ASP A 117 15.60 21.97 6.22
C ASP A 117 15.45 20.49 5.82
N PRO A 118 16.23 19.57 6.42
CA PRO A 118 16.12 18.14 6.17
C PRO A 118 14.73 17.55 6.44
N HIS A 119 13.96 18.13 7.37
CA HIS A 119 12.61 17.66 7.68
C HIS A 119 11.62 18.03 6.58
N GLU A 120 11.65 19.28 6.10
CA GLU A 120 10.85 19.71 4.94
C GLU A 120 11.19 18.87 3.71
N ARG A 121 12.48 18.65 3.43
CA ARG A 121 12.92 17.82 2.29
C ARG A 121 12.42 16.38 2.39
N ARG A 122 12.52 15.75 3.57
CA ARG A 122 12.03 14.39 3.79
C ARG A 122 10.52 14.31 3.60
N ALA A 123 9.77 15.27 4.15
CA ALA A 123 8.32 15.34 3.99
C ALA A 123 7.89 15.56 2.53
N ALA A 124 8.64 16.39 1.78
CA ALA A 124 8.41 16.59 0.36
C ALA A 124 8.66 15.32 -0.46
N LEU A 125 9.76 14.60 -0.20
CA LEU A 125 10.03 13.31 -0.86
C LEU A 125 8.95 12.28 -0.57
N TYR A 126 8.50 12.19 0.69
CA TYR A 126 7.39 11.34 1.11
C TYR A 126 6.11 11.68 0.32
N ALA A 127 5.72 12.96 0.30
CA ALA A 127 4.54 13.40 -0.43
C ALA A 127 4.67 13.08 -1.93
N THR A 128 5.81 13.38 -2.56
CA THR A 128 6.01 13.16 -3.99
C THR A 128 5.93 11.68 -4.35
N ALA A 129 6.57 10.79 -3.58
CA ALA A 129 6.50 9.35 -3.82
C ALA A 129 5.06 8.82 -3.69
N SER A 130 4.33 9.28 -2.67
CA SER A 130 2.94 8.85 -2.44
C SER A 130 1.99 9.32 -3.53
N TRP A 131 2.12 10.58 -3.95
CA TRP A 131 1.29 11.15 -5.01
C TRP A 131 1.59 10.56 -6.38
N ALA A 132 2.85 10.22 -6.68
CA ALA A 132 3.19 9.55 -7.94
C ALA A 132 2.66 8.12 -7.98
N ALA A 133 2.79 7.37 -6.87
CA ALA A 133 2.21 6.03 -6.73
C ALA A 133 0.68 6.05 -6.92
N LEU A 134 -0.01 6.97 -6.24
CA LEU A 134 -1.45 7.16 -6.37
C LEU A 134 -1.88 7.47 -7.82
N ALA A 135 -1.14 8.33 -8.51
CA ALA A 135 -1.46 8.74 -9.87
C ALA A 135 -1.20 7.66 -10.92
N GLY A 136 -0.49 6.58 -10.58
CA GLY A 136 0.02 5.61 -11.55
C GLY A 136 0.95 6.23 -12.60
N GLY A 137 1.51 7.42 -12.30
CA GLY A 137 2.33 8.22 -13.20
C GLY A 137 3.79 8.24 -12.78
N GLY A 138 4.68 8.61 -13.72
CA GLY A 138 6.10 8.76 -13.42
C GLY A 138 6.35 9.88 -12.40
N VAL A 139 7.22 9.61 -11.42
CA VAL A 139 7.74 10.63 -10.49
C VAL A 139 8.52 11.69 -11.29
N PRO A 140 8.43 12.98 -10.94
CA PRO A 140 9.29 14.01 -11.53
C PRO A 140 10.79 13.67 -11.42
N ASP A 141 11.56 13.88 -12.49
CA ASP A 141 12.99 13.52 -12.57
C ASP A 141 13.82 14.02 -11.38
N GLN A 142 13.51 15.22 -10.86
CA GLN A 142 14.18 15.79 -9.70
C GLN A 142 13.91 14.98 -8.41
N ALA A 143 12.67 14.54 -8.18
CA ALA A 143 12.34 13.69 -7.05
C ALA A 143 12.99 12.31 -7.19
N LEU A 144 13.00 11.73 -8.40
CA LEU A 144 13.75 10.50 -8.67
C LEU A 144 15.24 10.67 -8.35
N HIS A 145 15.85 11.79 -8.75
CA HIS A 145 17.25 12.08 -8.47
C HIS A 145 17.53 12.12 -6.95
N HIS A 146 16.70 12.80 -6.17
CA HIS A 146 16.85 12.86 -4.71
C HIS A 146 16.64 11.51 -4.03
N LEU A 147 15.62 10.76 -4.45
CA LEU A 147 15.35 9.41 -3.94
C LEU A 147 16.54 8.49 -4.25
N TRP A 148 17.08 8.52 -5.46
CA TRP A 148 18.28 7.77 -5.82
C TRP A 148 19.53 8.19 -5.05
N THR A 149 19.69 9.49 -4.79
CA THR A 149 20.79 10.00 -3.97
C THR A 149 20.68 9.50 -2.55
N GLY A 150 19.50 9.63 -1.92
CA GLY A 150 19.24 9.11 -0.58
C GLY A 150 19.31 7.59 -0.46
N ALA A 151 18.92 6.85 -1.51
CA ALA A 151 19.05 5.39 -1.57
C ALA A 151 20.51 4.92 -1.66
N ARG A 152 21.43 5.79 -2.12
CA ARG A 152 22.87 5.53 -2.22
C ARG A 152 23.65 6.05 -1.02
N ASP A 153 23.13 7.07 -0.32
CA ASP A 153 23.74 7.62 0.88
C ASP A 153 23.65 6.65 2.09
N HIS A 154 24.71 6.61 2.90
CA HIS A 154 24.98 5.55 3.89
C HIS A 154 24.23 5.64 5.23
N GLY A 155 23.17 6.46 5.35
CA GLY A 155 22.34 6.52 6.57
C GLY A 155 21.26 5.43 6.59
N ALA A 156 21.32 4.48 7.52
CA ALA A 156 20.50 3.25 7.48
C ALA A 156 18.98 3.47 7.37
N GLU A 157 18.41 4.44 8.09
CA GLU A 157 16.96 4.67 8.14
C GLU A 157 16.45 5.51 6.96
N ALA A 158 17.09 6.67 6.71
CA ALA A 158 16.75 7.55 5.58
C ALA A 158 16.87 6.84 4.22
N ARG A 159 17.83 5.91 4.12
CA ARG A 159 18.03 5.08 2.93
C ARG A 159 16.85 4.16 2.63
N VAL A 160 16.34 3.45 3.63
CA VAL A 160 15.20 2.53 3.46
C VAL A 160 13.97 3.29 2.98
N HIS A 161 13.71 4.48 3.54
CA HIS A 161 12.60 5.33 3.11
C HIS A 161 12.74 5.80 1.66
N CYS A 162 13.95 6.13 1.21
CA CYS A 162 14.17 6.49 -0.19
C CYS A 162 13.94 5.31 -1.14
N VAL A 163 14.37 4.11 -0.75
CA VAL A 163 14.17 2.88 -1.55
C VAL A 163 12.67 2.52 -1.63
N LEU A 164 11.94 2.64 -0.52
CA LEU A 164 10.48 2.48 -0.51
C LEU A 164 9.80 3.51 -1.41
N GLY A 165 10.26 4.77 -1.38
CA GLY A 165 9.78 5.80 -2.29
C GLY A 165 10.02 5.47 -3.77
N LEU A 166 11.21 4.96 -4.12
CA LEU A 166 11.53 4.49 -5.47
C LEU A 166 10.64 3.31 -5.90
N ALA A 167 10.48 2.33 -5.00
CA ALA A 167 9.70 1.13 -5.29
C ALA A 167 8.20 1.43 -5.45
N GLY A 168 7.63 2.22 -4.54
CA GLY A 168 6.26 2.68 -4.60
C GLY A 168 5.95 3.55 -5.82
N ALA A 169 6.94 4.32 -6.28
CA ALA A 169 6.90 5.08 -7.53
C ALA A 169 7.00 4.22 -8.81
N GLY A 170 7.25 2.91 -8.69
CA GLY A 170 7.46 2.05 -9.85
C GLY A 170 8.79 2.26 -10.57
N ALA A 171 9.80 2.86 -9.93
CA ALA A 171 11.12 3.04 -10.52
C ALA A 171 11.84 1.68 -10.68
N ASP A 172 12.70 1.55 -11.69
CA ASP A 172 13.56 0.37 -11.84
C ASP A 172 14.63 0.33 -10.75
N THR A 173 14.41 -0.50 -9.73
CA THR A 173 15.27 -0.66 -8.56
C THR A 173 16.27 -1.83 -8.72
N ALA A 174 16.47 -2.37 -9.93
CA ALA A 174 17.24 -3.60 -10.16
C ALA A 174 18.69 -3.55 -9.64
N GLU A 175 19.32 -2.37 -9.56
CA GLU A 175 20.67 -2.21 -8.99
C GLU A 175 20.70 -2.49 -7.46
N LEU A 176 19.59 -2.22 -6.76
CA LEU A 176 19.47 -2.36 -5.31
C LEU A 176 19.13 -3.79 -4.87
N LEU A 177 18.75 -4.68 -5.80
CA LEU A 177 18.52 -6.10 -5.50
C LEU A 177 19.78 -6.84 -5.05
N THR A 178 20.96 -6.25 -5.26
CA THR A 178 22.26 -6.79 -4.81
C THR A 178 22.87 -6.04 -3.65
N ASP A 179 22.10 -5.13 -3.03
CA ASP A 179 22.61 -4.31 -1.93
C ASP A 179 23.10 -5.17 -0.75
N PRO A 180 24.15 -4.77 0.00
CA PRO A 180 24.57 -5.50 1.20
C PRO A 180 23.48 -5.61 2.27
N SER A 181 22.63 -4.59 2.42
CA SER A 181 21.52 -4.60 3.38
C SER A 181 20.35 -5.44 2.88
N ARG A 182 19.94 -6.44 3.67
CA ARG A 182 18.77 -7.28 3.35
C ARG A 182 17.47 -6.48 3.28
N VAL A 183 17.34 -5.46 4.14
CA VAL A 183 16.15 -4.59 4.18
C VAL A 183 16.05 -3.78 2.89
N VAL A 184 17.17 -3.22 2.43
CA VAL A 184 17.21 -2.47 1.16
C VAL A 184 16.86 -3.36 -0.02
N ARG A 185 17.40 -4.60 -0.08
CA ARG A 185 17.03 -5.55 -1.14
C ARG A 185 15.54 -5.85 -1.14
N ALA A 186 14.96 -6.10 0.04
CA ALA A 186 13.53 -6.39 0.17
C ALA A 186 12.65 -5.20 -0.25
N CYS A 187 12.97 -3.99 0.22
CA CYS A 187 12.27 -2.77 -0.20
C CYS A 187 12.41 -2.53 -1.71
N ALA A 188 13.59 -2.75 -2.29
CA ALA A 188 13.80 -2.63 -3.73
C ALA A 188 12.93 -3.62 -4.52
N ALA A 189 12.78 -4.85 -4.03
CA ALA A 189 11.96 -5.89 -4.64
C ALA A 189 10.44 -5.59 -4.63
N LEU A 190 10.00 -4.55 -3.88
CA LEU A 190 8.61 -4.08 -3.94
C LEU A 190 8.28 -3.34 -5.24
N SER A 191 9.28 -2.90 -6.01
CA SER A 191 9.01 -2.19 -7.25
C SER A 191 8.36 -3.12 -8.29
N PRO A 192 7.22 -2.73 -8.90
CA PRO A 192 6.66 -3.49 -10.02
C PRO A 192 7.63 -3.59 -11.22
N ALA A 193 8.55 -2.63 -11.39
CA ALA A 193 9.50 -2.62 -12.51
C ALA A 193 10.50 -3.79 -12.47
N VAL A 194 10.74 -4.38 -11.29
CA VAL A 194 11.67 -5.51 -11.11
C VAL A 194 10.97 -6.85 -10.98
N ALA A 195 9.64 -6.91 -11.17
CA ALA A 195 8.86 -8.15 -10.99
C ALA A 195 9.34 -9.31 -11.88
N THR A 196 9.85 -9.01 -13.08
CA THR A 196 10.39 -9.99 -14.04
C THR A 196 11.89 -10.23 -13.91
N ASP A 197 12.58 -9.52 -13.01
CA ASP A 197 14.00 -9.76 -12.75
C ASP A 197 14.17 -11.09 -11.99
N PRO A 198 15.01 -12.03 -12.48
CA PRO A 198 15.15 -13.36 -11.87
C PRO A 198 15.72 -13.33 -10.44
N ARG A 199 16.25 -12.18 -9.98
CA ARG A 199 16.76 -12.00 -8.61
C ARG A 199 15.65 -11.63 -7.62
N THR A 200 14.52 -11.11 -8.09
CA THR A 200 13.45 -10.55 -7.25
C THR A 200 12.78 -11.62 -6.39
N LEU A 201 12.29 -12.71 -6.99
CA LEU A 201 11.62 -13.78 -6.24
C LEU A 201 12.54 -14.45 -5.19
N PRO A 202 13.83 -14.74 -5.48
CA PRO A 202 14.77 -15.18 -4.44
C PRO A 202 14.94 -14.19 -3.28
N VAL A 203 15.02 -12.88 -3.56
CA VAL A 203 15.10 -11.84 -2.52
C VAL A 203 13.84 -11.84 -1.65
N LEU A 204 12.65 -11.87 -2.26
CA LEU A 204 11.37 -11.91 -1.56
C LEU A 204 11.21 -13.20 -0.73
N THR A 205 11.62 -14.33 -1.29
CA THR A 205 11.63 -15.63 -0.58
C THR A 205 12.53 -15.60 0.64
N ALA A 206 13.73 -15.03 0.53
CA ALA A 206 14.65 -14.89 1.66
C ALA A 206 14.11 -13.92 2.72
N ALA A 207 13.43 -12.85 2.31
CA ALA A 207 12.83 -11.88 3.21
C ALA A 207 11.66 -12.47 4.00
N LEU A 208 10.81 -13.25 3.35
CA LEU A 208 9.63 -13.89 3.93
C LEU A 208 9.93 -15.25 4.59
N ALA A 209 11.22 -15.60 4.76
CA ALA A 209 11.62 -16.81 5.49
C ALA A 209 11.20 -16.75 6.98
N ASP A 210 11.08 -15.53 7.53
CA ASP A 210 10.49 -15.24 8.83
C ASP A 210 9.66 -13.94 8.72
N PRO A 211 8.34 -14.05 8.50
CA PRO A 211 7.48 -12.87 8.34
C PRO A 211 7.50 -11.94 9.56
N ALA A 212 7.62 -12.49 10.77
CA ALA A 212 7.64 -11.67 11.99
C ALA A 212 8.95 -10.86 12.11
N ASP A 213 10.09 -11.42 11.68
CA ASP A 213 11.34 -10.65 11.58
C ASP A 213 11.19 -9.50 10.59
N CYS A 214 10.59 -9.74 9.42
CA CYS A 214 10.49 -8.71 8.37
C CYS A 214 9.57 -7.54 8.77
N ASP A 215 8.51 -7.80 9.53
CA ASP A 215 7.63 -6.77 10.07
C ASP A 215 8.29 -5.91 11.16
N SER A 216 9.41 -6.38 11.73
CA SER A 216 10.21 -5.63 12.72
C SER A 216 11.36 -4.82 12.12
N TRP A 217 11.61 -4.90 10.81
CA TRP A 217 12.77 -4.25 10.18
C TRP A 217 12.69 -2.72 10.15
N ILE A 218 11.49 -2.17 10.21
CA ILE A 218 11.23 -0.74 10.21
C ILE A 218 10.46 -0.46 11.50
N ASP A 219 10.96 0.48 12.31
CA ASP A 219 10.24 0.89 13.52
C ASP A 219 8.91 1.54 13.11
N GLY A 220 7.80 0.84 13.36
CA GLY A 220 6.47 1.26 12.92
C GLY A 220 6.07 0.64 11.57
N HIS A 221 5.18 1.32 10.83
CA HIS A 221 4.77 0.84 9.50
C HIS A 221 5.78 1.29 8.44
N PRO A 222 5.94 0.54 7.33
CA PRO A 222 6.76 0.95 6.20
C PRO A 222 6.43 2.38 5.80
N ALA A 223 7.48 3.15 5.51
CA ALA A 223 7.26 4.50 5.03
C ALA A 223 6.54 4.47 3.69
N PRO A 224 5.87 5.56 3.35
CA PRO A 224 4.86 5.47 2.32
C PRO A 224 5.48 5.38 0.91
N PRO A 225 4.71 5.00 -0.13
CA PRO A 225 3.24 4.92 -0.18
C PRO A 225 2.62 3.77 0.61
N HIS A 226 3.44 2.87 1.15
CA HIS A 226 3.04 1.69 1.90
C HIS A 226 2.61 1.94 3.37
N ALA A 227 2.13 3.15 3.69
CA ALA A 227 1.75 3.49 5.06
C ALA A 227 0.54 2.66 5.52
N GLY A 228 0.64 2.06 6.70
CA GLY A 228 -0.44 1.26 7.30
C GLY A 228 -0.44 -0.23 6.93
N ASP A 229 0.51 -0.65 6.08
CA ASP A 229 0.67 -2.05 5.68
C ASP A 229 1.75 -2.72 6.51
N GLU A 230 1.61 -4.01 6.80
CA GLU A 230 2.74 -4.81 7.30
C GLU A 230 3.72 -5.08 6.15
N MET A 231 5.02 -5.10 6.44
CA MET A 231 6.06 -5.34 5.43
C MET A 231 5.86 -6.72 4.78
N SER A 232 5.47 -7.72 5.57
CA SER A 232 5.17 -9.07 5.10
C SER A 232 4.04 -9.08 4.06
N ALA A 233 2.99 -8.30 4.26
CA ALA A 233 1.88 -8.15 3.30
C ALA A 233 2.36 -7.55 1.97
N LEU A 234 3.20 -6.50 2.02
CA LEU A 234 3.78 -5.89 0.82
C LEU A 234 4.68 -6.85 0.05
N LEU A 235 5.50 -7.62 0.76
CA LEU A 235 6.42 -8.58 0.16
C LEU A 235 5.65 -9.77 -0.44
N VAL A 236 4.57 -10.23 0.19
CA VAL A 236 3.68 -11.26 -0.39
C VAL A 236 3.03 -10.74 -1.67
N GLU A 237 2.51 -9.52 -1.66
CA GLU A 237 1.98 -8.87 -2.86
C GLU A 237 3.03 -8.82 -3.98
N ALA A 238 4.24 -8.34 -3.68
CA ALA A 238 5.33 -8.31 -4.65
C ALA A 238 5.67 -9.71 -5.19
N ALA A 239 5.68 -10.74 -4.33
CA ALA A 239 6.00 -12.10 -4.75
C ALA A 239 4.94 -12.66 -5.70
N THR A 240 3.66 -12.43 -5.41
CA THR A 240 2.56 -12.86 -6.29
C THR A 240 2.55 -12.18 -7.66
N ARG A 241 3.22 -11.03 -7.82
CA ARG A 241 3.43 -10.38 -9.13
C ARG A 241 4.59 -10.98 -9.94
N CYS A 242 5.49 -11.73 -9.30
CA CYS A 242 6.69 -12.24 -9.95
C CYS A 242 6.42 -13.50 -10.79
N THR A 243 5.39 -14.29 -10.45
CA THR A 243 5.15 -15.59 -11.06
C THR A 243 3.69 -16.02 -10.92
N ASP A 244 3.17 -16.66 -11.96
CA ASP A 244 1.86 -17.33 -11.95
C ASP A 244 1.97 -18.80 -11.50
N ASP A 245 3.19 -19.34 -11.33
CA ASP A 245 3.38 -20.71 -10.85
C ASP A 245 3.44 -20.75 -9.31
N PHE A 246 2.35 -21.21 -8.70
CA PHE A 246 2.28 -21.37 -7.25
C PHE A 246 3.37 -22.31 -6.68
N ALA A 247 3.94 -23.22 -7.48
CA ALA A 247 5.04 -24.07 -7.01
C ALA A 247 6.28 -23.25 -6.62
N GLU A 248 6.53 -22.13 -7.31
CA GLU A 248 7.63 -21.21 -7.02
C GLU A 248 7.35 -20.36 -5.76
N LEU A 249 6.07 -20.07 -5.49
CA LEU A 249 5.63 -19.37 -4.28
C LEU A 249 5.53 -20.27 -3.04
N LEU A 250 5.61 -21.59 -3.20
CA LEU A 250 5.41 -22.54 -2.11
C LEU A 250 6.27 -22.25 -0.87
N PRO A 251 7.59 -21.94 -0.96
CA PRO A 251 8.39 -21.64 0.23
C PRO A 251 7.84 -20.45 1.03
N ILE A 252 7.41 -19.39 0.33
CA ILE A 252 6.77 -18.22 0.93
C ILE A 252 5.45 -18.63 1.58
N ALA A 253 4.61 -19.37 0.85
CA ALA A 253 3.31 -19.80 1.34
C ALA A 253 3.40 -20.66 2.62
N LEU A 254 4.37 -21.58 2.68
CA LEU A 254 4.59 -22.39 3.87
C LEU A 254 5.09 -21.56 5.06
N SER A 255 5.90 -20.52 4.82
CA SER A 255 6.39 -19.62 5.87
C SER A 255 5.26 -18.75 6.43
N VAL A 256 4.56 -18.03 5.54
CA VAL A 256 3.42 -17.17 5.89
C VAL A 256 2.28 -17.98 6.52
N GLY A 257 1.97 -19.15 5.99
CA GLY A 257 0.92 -20.01 6.55
C GLY A 257 1.23 -20.58 7.94
N ARG A 258 2.50 -20.61 8.36
CA ARG A 258 2.91 -21.02 9.73
C ARG A 258 2.96 -19.86 10.71
N ALA A 259 3.16 -18.64 10.22
CA ALA A 259 3.22 -17.46 11.06
C ALA A 259 1.88 -17.21 11.76
N SER A 260 1.91 -16.49 12.88
CA SER A 260 0.70 -15.90 13.48
C SER A 260 0.06 -14.97 12.44
N PRO A 261 -1.28 -14.88 12.35
CA PRO A 261 -1.92 -14.01 11.39
C PRO A 261 -1.46 -12.58 11.59
N ALA A 262 -0.89 -12.04 10.51
CA ALA A 262 -0.76 -10.62 10.22
C ALA A 262 -2.11 -9.90 10.40
N CYS A 263 -2.10 -8.60 10.72
CA CYS A 263 -3.31 -7.77 10.80
C CYS A 263 -4.05 -7.59 9.46
N SER A 264 -3.69 -8.32 8.39
CA SER A 264 -4.33 -8.26 7.06
C SER A 264 -4.38 -9.65 6.40
N PRO A 265 -5.36 -10.49 6.78
CA PRO A 265 -5.49 -11.87 6.29
C PRO A 265 -5.65 -11.97 4.76
N ASP A 266 -6.43 -11.07 4.18
CA ASP A 266 -6.69 -10.94 2.74
C ASP A 266 -5.39 -10.65 1.95
N ARG A 267 -4.46 -9.88 2.53
CA ARG A 267 -3.22 -9.46 1.87
C ARG A 267 -2.05 -10.41 2.05
N THR A 268 -2.14 -11.33 3.00
CA THR A 268 -1.08 -12.31 3.30
C THR A 268 -1.48 -13.71 2.83
N TRP A 269 -1.98 -14.55 3.73
CA TRP A 269 -2.33 -15.93 3.41
C TRP A 269 -3.50 -16.03 2.43
N GLY A 270 -4.43 -15.07 2.43
CA GLY A 270 -5.57 -15.03 1.52
C GLY A 270 -5.14 -14.80 0.08
N ARG A 271 -4.29 -13.81 -0.16
CA ARG A 271 -3.64 -13.58 -1.46
C ARG A 271 -2.91 -14.83 -1.97
N LEU A 272 -2.20 -15.53 -1.11
CA LEU A 272 -1.53 -16.79 -1.46
C LEU A 272 -2.52 -17.94 -1.76
N LEU A 273 -3.70 -17.96 -1.13
CA LEU A 273 -4.78 -18.88 -1.49
C LEU A 273 -5.33 -18.58 -2.89
N HIS A 274 -5.57 -17.31 -3.23
CA HIS A 274 -5.98 -16.93 -4.59
C HIS A 274 -4.92 -17.30 -5.63
N ALA A 275 -3.64 -17.14 -5.32
CA ALA A 275 -2.55 -17.58 -6.19
C ALA A 275 -2.50 -19.11 -6.33
N ALA A 276 -2.77 -19.86 -5.26
CA ALA A 276 -2.82 -21.32 -5.28
C ALA A 276 -4.04 -21.86 -6.04
N PHE A 277 -5.17 -21.15 -5.98
CA PHE A 277 -6.48 -21.56 -6.50
C PHE A 277 -7.11 -20.43 -7.32
N PRO A 278 -6.54 -20.07 -8.49
CA PRO A 278 -7.10 -19.05 -9.37
C PRO A 278 -8.45 -19.47 -9.99
N GLN A 279 -8.78 -20.76 -9.88
CA GLN A 279 -10.07 -21.37 -10.19
C GLN A 279 -10.41 -22.32 -9.04
N PRO A 280 -11.71 -22.61 -8.81
CA PRO A 280 -12.11 -23.61 -7.83
C PRO A 280 -11.33 -24.93 -8.01
N PRO A 281 -10.88 -25.57 -6.92
CA PRO A 281 -10.01 -26.73 -7.00
C PRO A 281 -10.66 -27.87 -7.77
N ALA A 282 -9.99 -28.33 -8.83
CA ALA A 282 -10.32 -29.59 -9.48
C ALA A 282 -9.55 -30.72 -8.78
N GLU A 283 -10.26 -31.77 -8.36
CA GLU A 283 -9.61 -32.94 -7.79
C GLU A 283 -8.91 -33.78 -8.88
N PRO A 284 -7.72 -34.37 -8.60
CA PRO A 284 -6.95 -34.27 -7.35
C PRO A 284 -6.07 -33.00 -7.27
N LEU A 285 -5.88 -32.47 -6.05
CA LEU A 285 -4.99 -31.34 -5.82
C LEU A 285 -3.52 -31.63 -6.20
N ARG A 286 -2.83 -30.60 -6.72
CA ARG A 286 -1.39 -30.64 -6.98
C ARG A 286 -0.61 -30.63 -5.65
N GLY A 287 0.61 -31.17 -5.69
CA GLY A 287 1.49 -31.27 -4.51
C GLY A 287 1.67 -29.97 -3.72
N PRO A 288 2.03 -28.83 -4.37
CA PRO A 288 2.17 -27.54 -3.70
C PRO A 288 0.90 -27.03 -3.03
N GLN A 289 -0.24 -27.12 -3.73
CA GLN A 289 -1.56 -26.73 -3.19
C GLN A 289 -1.87 -27.52 -1.92
N ARG A 290 -1.73 -28.86 -1.97
CA ARG A 290 -1.96 -29.73 -0.81
C ARG A 290 -1.03 -29.38 0.36
N ALA A 291 0.26 -29.17 0.09
CA ALA A 291 1.23 -28.83 1.13
C ALA A 291 0.88 -27.51 1.84
N TYR A 292 0.42 -26.51 1.09
CA TYR A 292 -0.01 -25.23 1.67
C TYR A 292 -1.28 -25.37 2.53
N LEU A 293 -2.31 -26.08 2.02
CA LEU A 293 -3.53 -26.33 2.78
C LEU A 293 -3.26 -27.09 4.08
N GLN A 294 -2.35 -28.07 4.06
CA GLN A 294 -1.95 -28.81 5.27
C GLN A 294 -1.33 -27.89 6.32
N VAL A 295 -0.54 -26.89 5.92
CA VAL A 295 0.02 -25.89 6.84
C VAL A 295 -1.08 -25.03 7.46
N LEU A 296 -1.99 -24.48 6.65
CA LEU A 296 -3.10 -23.65 7.15
C LEU A 296 -4.03 -24.45 8.08
N ALA A 297 -4.33 -25.71 7.73
CA ALA A 297 -5.15 -26.59 8.53
C ALA A 297 -4.48 -27.00 9.86
N ALA A 298 -3.15 -26.96 9.93
CA ALA A 298 -2.38 -27.23 11.14
C ALA A 298 -2.19 -25.98 12.03
N ASN A 299 -2.25 -24.77 11.47
CA ASN A 299 -2.02 -23.53 12.20
C ASN A 299 -3.23 -23.17 13.09
N ASP A 300 -3.11 -23.31 14.41
CA ASP A 300 -4.20 -22.99 15.34
C ASP A 300 -4.61 -21.51 15.30
N TYR A 301 -3.67 -20.59 15.07
CA TYR A 301 -3.99 -19.16 15.00
C TYR A 301 -4.86 -18.83 13.81
N PHE A 302 -4.64 -19.45 12.65
CA PHE A 302 -5.50 -19.29 11.47
C PHE A 302 -6.97 -19.63 11.78
N TRP A 303 -7.20 -20.62 12.65
CA TRP A 303 -8.54 -21.03 13.08
C TRP A 303 -9.09 -20.23 14.28
N GLN A 304 -8.30 -19.32 14.85
CA GLN A 304 -8.73 -18.43 15.94
C GLN A 304 -9.11 -17.01 15.44
N ILE A 305 -8.83 -16.68 14.17
CA ILE A 305 -9.30 -15.45 13.52
C ILE A 305 -10.82 -15.47 13.43
N SER A 306 -11.43 -14.28 13.31
CA SER A 306 -12.86 -14.12 12.96
C SER A 306 -13.27 -15.09 11.85
N ASP A 307 -14.26 -15.94 12.15
CA ASP A 307 -14.78 -16.92 11.19
C ASP A 307 -15.26 -16.23 9.90
N VAL A 308 -15.74 -14.97 9.98
CA VAL A 308 -16.28 -14.23 8.83
C VAL A 308 -15.23 -14.00 7.74
N GLU A 309 -14.04 -13.50 8.09
CA GLU A 309 -12.99 -13.17 7.11
C GLU A 309 -12.36 -14.44 6.55
N ARG A 310 -12.09 -15.42 7.42
CA ARG A 310 -11.55 -16.71 7.01
C ARG A 310 -12.47 -17.43 6.04
N ASP A 311 -13.74 -17.54 6.39
CA ASP A 311 -14.72 -18.29 5.62
C ASP A 311 -15.04 -17.60 4.29
N ALA A 312 -15.02 -16.26 4.26
CA ALA A 312 -15.12 -15.49 3.03
C ALA A 312 -13.99 -15.85 2.04
N VAL A 313 -12.74 -15.74 2.47
CA VAL A 313 -11.58 -16.03 1.60
C VAL A 313 -11.56 -17.50 1.15
N LEU A 314 -11.81 -18.45 2.05
CA LEU A 314 -11.89 -19.88 1.69
C LEU A 314 -13.04 -20.14 0.69
N GLY A 315 -14.19 -19.52 0.91
CA GLY A 315 -15.36 -19.64 0.03
C GLY A 315 -15.10 -19.07 -1.37
N GLU A 316 -14.43 -17.93 -1.48
CA GLU A 316 -14.08 -17.30 -2.77
C GLU A 316 -13.21 -18.19 -3.65
N VAL A 317 -12.30 -18.97 -3.06
CA VAL A 317 -11.45 -19.92 -3.80
C VAL A 317 -12.06 -21.33 -3.90
N GLY A 318 -13.29 -21.53 -3.42
CA GLY A 318 -14.00 -22.81 -3.49
C GLY A 318 -13.47 -23.89 -2.54
N LEU A 319 -12.82 -23.49 -1.44
CA LEU A 319 -12.33 -24.40 -0.40
C LEU A 319 -13.36 -24.56 0.73
N PRO A 320 -13.32 -25.69 1.47
CA PRO A 320 -14.17 -25.86 2.63
C PRO A 320 -13.77 -24.91 3.77
N THR A 321 -14.77 -24.40 4.49
CA THR A 321 -14.60 -23.54 5.66
C THR A 321 -14.41 -24.31 6.97
N ASP A 322 -14.53 -25.65 6.92
CA ASP A 322 -14.30 -26.52 8.07
C ASP A 322 -12.85 -27.04 8.09
N ARG A 323 -12.24 -27.02 9.29
CA ARG A 323 -10.84 -27.43 9.51
C ARG A 323 -10.57 -28.88 9.13
N GLU A 324 -11.46 -29.80 9.52
CA GLU A 324 -11.27 -31.22 9.25
C GLU A 324 -11.49 -31.55 7.77
N ALA A 325 -12.41 -30.86 7.10
CA ALA A 325 -12.58 -30.94 5.66
C ALA A 325 -11.33 -30.42 4.92
N LEU A 326 -10.76 -29.29 5.36
CA LEU A 326 -9.54 -28.74 4.75
C LEU A 326 -8.32 -29.66 4.93
N ARG A 327 -8.23 -30.40 6.06
CA ARG A 327 -7.18 -31.41 6.29
C ARG A 327 -7.23 -32.59 5.33
N ARG A 328 -8.40 -32.88 4.74
CA ARG A 328 -8.64 -34.06 3.90
C ARG A 328 -8.49 -33.79 2.40
N TYR A 329 -8.45 -32.53 2.00
CA TYR A 329 -8.17 -32.07 0.62
C TYR A 329 -6.72 -32.38 0.20
#